data_AF-A0A0D0FQR2-F1
#
_entry.id   AF-A0A0D0FQR2-F1
#
_cell.length_a   1.000
_cell.length_b   1.000
_cell.length_c   1.000
_cell.angle_alpha   90.00
_cell.angle_beta   90.00
_cell.angle_gamma   90.00
#
_symmetry.space_group_name_H-M   'P 1'
#
loop_
_entity.id
_entity.type
_entity.pdbx_description
1 polymer ?
#
loop_
_entity_poly.entity_id
_entity_poly.type
_entity_poly.pdbx_seq_one_letter_code
_entity_poly.pdbx_strand_id
1 'polypeptide(L)' 'HTWLTIKDNKRMSSWVAFLQPVKNHPNLTLLVGAQVNRILFSGNKAIGISYTLDNGKKDNEAYATAFLAQEI' A
#
# COMPACT_ATOMS: atom_id res chain seq x y z
N HIS A 1 -13.36 1.62 33.97
CA HIS A 1 -13.24 2.46 32.75
C HIS A 1 -12.63 1.62 31.65
N THR A 2 -13.28 1.55 30.48
CA THR A 2 -12.76 0.81 29.32
C THR A 2 -12.43 1.81 28.23
N TRP A 3 -11.15 1.93 27.88
CA TRP A 3 -10.68 2.77 26.78
C TRP A 3 -10.99 2.04 25.46
N LEU A 4 -11.92 2.57 24.67
CA LEU A 4 -12.36 1.97 23.41
C LEU A 4 -12.02 2.89 22.24
N THR A 5 -11.55 2.29 21.14
CA THR A 5 -11.29 2.97 19.87
C THR A 5 -12.60 3.11 19.06
N ILE A 6 -13.58 3.80 19.64
CA ILE A 6 -14.92 4.03 19.06
C ILE A 6 -15.25 5.52 19.14
N LYS A 7 -15.73 6.08 18.03
CA LYS A 7 -16.28 7.44 17.95
C LYS A 7 -17.56 7.39 17.12
N ASP A 8 -18.60 8.11 17.51
CA ASP A 8 -19.88 8.17 16.78
C ASP A 8 -20.48 6.79 16.49
N ASN A 9 -20.39 5.88 17.47
CA ASN A 9 -20.81 4.48 17.37
C ASN A 9 -20.14 3.68 16.24
N LYS A 10 -18.99 4.15 15.74
CA LYS A 10 -18.20 3.50 14.69
C LYS A 10 -16.81 3.15 15.21
N ARG A 11 -16.29 2.02 14.73
CA ARG A 11 -14.90 1.60 15.00
C ARG A 11 -13.94 2.59 14.36
N MET A 12 -12.99 3.09 15.16
CA MET A 12 -11.90 3.92 14.69
C MET A 12 -10.68 3.04 14.38
N SER A 13 -10.64 2.48 13.17
CA SER A 13 -9.47 1.77 12.67
C SER A 13 -8.41 2.74 12.14
N SER A 14 -7.18 2.26 11.93
CA SER A 14 -6.10 3.07 11.33
C SER A 14 -6.46 3.62 9.95
N TRP A 15 -7.27 2.89 9.17
CA TRP A 15 -7.82 3.38 7.90
C TRP A 15 -8.65 4.65 8.11
N VAL A 16 -9.64 4.62 9.01
CA VAL A 16 -10.55 5.75 9.26
C VAL A 16 -9.79 6.94 9.84
N ALA A 17 -8.85 6.69 10.75
CA ALA A 17 -8.12 7.74 11.44
C ALA A 17 -7.08 8.45 10.56
N PHE A 18 -6.33 7.72 9.73
CA PHE A 18 -5.14 8.24 9.06
C PHE A 18 -5.22 8.24 7.54
N LEU A 19 -5.67 7.15 6.91
CA LEU A 19 -5.65 7.01 5.45
C LEU A 19 -6.87 7.66 4.79
N GLN A 20 -8.06 7.48 5.36
CA GLN A 20 -9.31 8.00 4.80
C GLN A 20 -9.28 9.53 4.60
N PRO A 21 -8.77 10.36 5.54
CA PRO A 21 -8.73 11.81 5.36
C PRO A 21 -7.82 12.28 4.21
N VAL A 22 -6.75 11.53 3.91
CA VAL A 22 -5.71 11.91 2.92
C VAL A 22 -5.72 11.04 1.67
N LYS A 23 -6.71 10.17 1.49
CA LYS A 23 -6.78 9.17 0.41
C LYS A 23 -6.67 9.75 -1.02
N ASN A 24 -6.99 11.04 -1.20
CA ASN A 24 -6.94 11.73 -2.49
C ASN A 24 -5.66 12.59 -2.66
N HIS A 25 -4.68 12.47 -1.76
CA HIS A 25 -3.44 13.24 -1.85
C HIS A 25 -2.64 12.82 -3.09
N PRO A 26 -2.13 13.74 -3.92
CA PRO A 26 -1.49 13.41 -5.20
C PRO A 26 -0.24 12.54 -5.06
N ASN A 27 0.44 12.60 -3.91
CA ASN A 27 1.62 11.78 -3.61
C ASN A 27 1.28 10.47 -2.88
N LEU A 28 0.01 10.09 -2.77
CA LEU A 28 -0.43 8.85 -2.14
C LEU A 28 -1.17 8.00 -3.16
N THR A 29 -0.62 6.83 -3.47
CA THR A 29 -1.31 5.80 -4.24
C THR A 29 -1.83 4.73 -3.30
N LEU A 30 -3.14 4.48 -3.34
CA LEU A 30 -3.79 3.43 -2.55
C LEU A 30 -4.22 2.29 -3.47
N LEU A 31 -3.66 1.10 -3.25
CA LEU A 31 -4.04 -0.13 -3.94
C LEU A 31 -4.67 -1.10 -2.94
N VAL A 32 -5.87 -1.56 -3.25
CA VAL A 32 -6.56 -2.64 -2.54
C VAL A 32 -6.61 -3.86 -3.45
N GLY A 33 -6.69 -5.06 -2.88
CA GLY A 33 -6.62 -6.31 -3.67
C GLY A 33 -5.24 -6.60 -4.25
N ALA A 34 -4.19 -5.90 -3.80
CA ALA A 34 -2.82 -6.12 -4.23
C ALA A 34 -2.15 -7.24 -3.39
N GLN A 35 -2.14 -8.47 -3.89
CA GLN A 35 -1.42 -9.57 -3.26
C GLN A 35 0.06 -9.50 -3.65
N VAL A 36 0.96 -9.44 -2.66
CA VAL A 36 2.41 -9.45 -2.90
C VAL A 36 2.89 -10.86 -3.21
N ASN A 37 3.64 -11.00 -4.31
CA ASN A 37 4.13 -12.30 -4.80
C ASN A 37 5.59 -12.54 -4.38
N ARG A 38 6.47 -11.54 -4.57
CA ARG A 38 7.91 -11.64 -4.24
C ARG A 38 8.55 -10.27 -3.99
N ILE A 39 9.72 -10.29 -3.37
CA ILE A 39 10.60 -9.13 -3.21
C ILE A 39 11.54 -9.04 -4.43
N LEU A 40 11.78 -7.82 -4.91
CA LEU A 40 12.76 -7.49 -5.95
C LEU A 40 14.07 -7.07 -5.29
N PHE A 41 15.18 -7.68 -5.71
CA PHE A 41 16.51 -7.43 -5.15
C PHE A 41 17.47 -6.89 -6.20
N SER A 42 18.32 -5.95 -5.79
CA SER A 42 19.56 -5.58 -6.49
C SER A 42 20.74 -6.03 -5.63
N GLY A 43 21.34 -7.17 -5.99
CA GLY A 43 22.34 -7.83 -5.16
C GLY A 43 21.75 -8.23 -3.81
N ASN A 44 22.29 -7.68 -2.71
CA ASN A 44 21.82 -7.92 -1.34
C ASN A 44 20.84 -6.86 -0.82
N LYS A 45 20.34 -5.96 -1.69
CA LYS A 45 19.43 -4.88 -1.31
C LYS A 45 18.02 -5.13 -1.86
N ALA A 46 17.01 -5.12 -0.99
CA ALA A 46 15.61 -5.10 -1.42
C ALA A 46 15.27 -3.72 -2.01
N ILE A 47 14.78 -3.70 -3.24
CA ILE A 47 14.49 -2.47 -4.00
C ILE A 47 13.01 -2.27 -4.30
N GLY A 48 12.19 -3.34 -4.17
CA GLY A 48 10.78 -3.29 -4.50
C GLY A 48 10.09 -4.62 -4.27
N ILE A 49 8.88 -4.74 -4.78
CA ILE A 49 8.05 -5.94 -4.73
C ILE A 49 7.36 -6.16 -6.08
N SER A 50 7.02 -7.41 -6.39
CA SER A 50 5.98 -7.71 -7.38
C SER A 50 4.68 -8.07 -6.69
N TYR A 51 3.56 -7.68 -7.28
CA TYR A 51 2.23 -7.92 -6.76
C TYR A 51 1.21 -8.13 -7.87
N THR A 52 0.15 -8.85 -7.54
CA THR A 52 -1.00 -9.09 -8.42
C THR A 52 -2.19 -8.27 -7.93
N LEU A 53 -2.87 -7.56 -8.85
CA LEU A 53 -4.12 -6.86 -8.53
C LEU A 53 -5.31 -7.78 -8.79
N ASP A 54 -6.14 -7.96 -7.76
CA ASP A 54 -7.34 -8.79 -7.79
C ASP A 54 -7.05 -10.20 -8.35
N ASN A 55 -7.93 -10.74 -9.19
CA ASN A 55 -7.76 -12.03 -9.87
C ASN A 55 -6.90 -11.91 -11.14
N GLY A 56 -6.05 -10.88 -11.22
CA GLY A 56 -5.16 -10.64 -12.35
C GLY A 56 -4.20 -11.81 -12.56
N LYS A 57 -3.85 -12.06 -13.82
CA LYS A 57 -2.81 -13.07 -14.17
C LYS A 57 -1.42 -12.47 -14.34
N LYS A 58 -1.30 -11.14 -14.22
CA LYS A 58 -0.08 -10.41 -14.53
C LYS A 58 0.47 -9.75 -13.27
N ASP A 59 1.75 -10.03 -13.00
CA ASP A 59 2.52 -9.37 -11.96
C ASP A 59 2.80 -7.91 -12.36
N ASN A 60 2.54 -7.01 -11.42
CA ASN A 60 2.94 -5.61 -11.44
C ASN A 60 4.09 -5.42 -10.46
N GLU A 61 4.81 -4.31 -10.56
CA GLU A 61 5.95 -4.03 -9.69
C GLU A 61 5.78 -2.69 -8.99
N ALA A 62 6.27 -2.59 -7.76
CA ALA A 62 6.35 -1.35 -7.01
C ALA A 62 7.73 -1.23 -6.37
N TYR A 63 8.34 -0.05 -6.49
CA TYR A 63 9.71 0.21 -6.06
C TYR A 63 9.73 1.12 -4.82
N ALA A 64 10.70 0.90 -3.93
CA ALA A 64 10.82 1.61 -2.67
C ALA A 64 11.14 3.11 -2.85
N THR A 65 11.67 3.50 -4.01
CA THR A 65 11.90 4.90 -4.37
C THR A 65 11.01 5.22 -5.56
N ALA A 66 10.12 6.21 -5.39
CA ALA A 66 9.11 6.58 -6.39
C ALA A 66 9.68 7.38 -7.58
N PHE A 67 10.99 7.62 -7.62
CA PHE A 67 11.68 8.22 -8.76
C PHE A 67 12.22 7.08 -9.64
N LEU A 68 11.77 7.00 -10.90
CA LEU A 68 12.21 6.07 -11.97
C LEU A 68 11.49 4.73 -12.07
N ALA A 69 10.16 4.72 -12.18
CA ALA A 69 9.45 3.62 -12.86
C ALA A 69 9.34 3.82 -14.39
N GLN A 70 10.04 4.82 -14.96
CA GLN A 70 10.03 5.13 -16.41
C GLN A 70 11.41 5.10 -17.09
N GLU A 71 12.49 4.73 -16.41
CA GLU A 71 13.80 4.56 -17.05
C GLU A 71 14.56 3.38 -16.41
N ILE A 72 14.16 2.15 -16.75
CA ILE A 72 15.05 0.99 -16.95
C ILE A 72 14.49 0.17 -18.10
#